data_AF-A0A143XK72-F1
#
_entry.id   AF-A0A143XK72-F1
#
_cell.length_a   1.000
_cell.length_b   1.000
_cell.length_c   1.000
_cell.angle_alpha   90.00
_cell.angle_beta   90.00
_cell.angle_gamma   90.00
#
_symmetry.space_group_name_H-M   'P 1'
#
loop_
_entity.id
_entity.type
_entity.pdbx_description
1 polymer ?
#
loop_
_entity_poly.entity_id
_entity_poly.type
_entity_poly.pdbx_seq_one_letter_code
_entity_poly.pdbx_strand_id
1 'polypeptide(L)' 'MRQPSKENPIKILRFADKRLWCFRGTTEEAWEFARKKEKELGVKCVAIN' A
#
# COMPACT_ATOMS: atom_id res chain seq x y z
N MET A 1 -11.55 -17.74 -20.92
CA MET A 1 -10.95 -17.69 -19.57
C MET A 1 -10.49 -16.27 -19.31
N ARG A 2 -10.98 -15.59 -18.26
CA ARG A 2 -10.41 -14.29 -17.85
C ARG A 2 -8.94 -14.56 -17.52
N GLN A 3 -8.01 -13.87 -18.19
CA GLN A 3 -6.61 -13.93 -17.78
C GLN A 3 -6.57 -13.60 -16.29
N PRO A 4 -5.86 -14.37 -15.44
CA PRO A 4 -5.61 -13.93 -14.09
C PRO A 4 -4.83 -12.63 -14.22
N SER A 5 -5.48 -11.49 -13.93
CA SER A 5 -4.81 -10.21 -13.85
C SER A 5 -3.66 -10.43 -12.88
N LYS A 6 -2.43 -10.55 -13.39
CA LYS A 6 -1.23 -10.66 -12.55
C LYS A 6 -1.25 -9.41 -11.70
N GLU A 7 -1.65 -9.58 -10.44
CA GLU A 7 -1.72 -8.48 -9.50
C GLU A 7 -0.38 -7.75 -9.55
N ASN A 8 -0.40 -6.43 -9.75
CA ASN A 8 0.82 -5.65 -9.84
C ASN A 8 1.61 -5.88 -8.54
N PRO A 9 2.84 -6.41 -8.61
CA PRO A 9 3.59 -6.73 -7.41
C PRO A 9 4.01 -5.49 -6.63
N ILE A 10 3.84 -4.29 -7.20
CA ILE A 10 4.15 -3.01 -6.56
C ILE A 10 2.85 -2.29 -6.23
N LYS A 11 2.67 -1.96 -4.95
CA LYS A 11 1.61 -1.09 -4.43
C LYS A 11 2.21 0.27 -4.07
N ILE A 12 1.40 1.30 -4.16
CA ILE A 12 1.80 2.63 -3.70
C ILE A 12 1.12 2.91 -2.38
N LEU A 13 1.88 3.36 -1.40
CA LEU A 13 1.39 3.83 -0.11
C LEU A 13 1.40 5.35 -0.15
N ARG A 14 0.21 5.95 -0.04
CA ARG A 14 0.04 7.39 -0.01
C ARG A 14 -0.22 7.84 1.42
N PHE A 15 0.64 8.72 1.91
CA PHE A 15 0.52 9.33 3.21
C PHE A 15 -0.19 10.70 3.10
N ALA A 16 -0.89 11.11 4.15
CA ALA A 16 -1.61 12.38 4.19
C ALA A 16 -0.68 13.61 4.09
N ASP A 17 0.58 13.45 4.47
CA ASP A 17 1.60 14.49 4.37
C ASP A 17 2.29 14.54 3.00
N LYS A 18 1.67 13.92 1.98
CA LYS A 18 2.11 13.87 0.57
C LYS A 18 3.34 13.00 0.32
N ARG A 19 3.82 12.20 1.29
CA ARG A 19 4.80 11.15 1.01
C ARG A 19 4.17 10.00 0.21
N LEU A 20 4.96 9.43 -0.71
CA LEU A 20 4.60 8.26 -1.51
C LEU A 20 5.68 7.21 -1.34
N TRP A 21 5.29 6.02 -0.90
CA TRP A 21 6.21 4.89 -0.75
C TRP A 21 5.79 3.76 -1.67
N CYS A 22 6.77 3.07 -2.26
CA CYS A 22 6.51 1.85 -3.02
C CYS A 22 6.64 0.65 -2.08
N PHE A 23 5.64 -0.23 -2.11
CA PHE A 23 5.62 -1.47 -1.37
C PHE A 23 5.57 -2.63 -2.35
N ARG A 24 6.47 -3.60 -2.22
CA ARG A 24 6.46 -4.79 -3.07
C ARG A 24 5.81 -5.94 -2.30
N GLY A 25 4.67 -6.42 -2.78
CA GLY A 25 3.91 -7.49 -2.14
C GLY A 25 2.45 -7.49 -2.57
N THR A 26 1.64 -8.22 -1.83
CA THR A 26 0.20 -8.28 -2.06
C THR A 26 -0.49 -6.99 -1.59
N THR A 27 -1.72 -6.78 -2.06
CA THR A 27 -2.56 -5.69 -1.58
C THR A 27 -2.75 -5.77 -0.06
N GLU A 28 -3.04 -6.95 0.48
CA GLU A 28 -3.25 -7.16 1.93
C GLU A 28 -2.04 -6.75 2.76
N GLU A 29 -0.83 -7.17 2.37
CA GLU A 29 0.41 -6.78 3.03
C GLU A 29 0.63 -5.26 3.00
N ALA A 30 0.30 -4.59 1.88
CA ALA A 30 0.38 -3.14 1.78
C ALA A 30 -0.59 -2.44 2.74
N TRP A 31 -1.81 -2.97 2.93
CA TRP A 31 -2.78 -2.44 3.89
C TRP A 31 -2.33 -2.64 5.35
N GLU A 32 -1.76 -3.80 5.67
CA GLU A 32 -1.19 -4.03 7.01
C GLU A 32 0.00 -3.11 7.28
N PHE A 33 0.88 -2.94 6.30
CA PHE A 33 2.01 -2.02 6.41
C PHE A 33 1.54 -0.57 6.56
N ALA A 34 0.53 -0.15 5.78
CA ALA A 34 -0.08 1.18 5.89
C ALA A 34 -0.61 1.45 7.30
N ARG A 35 -1.39 0.51 7.87
CA ARG A 35 -1.93 0.62 9.23
C ARG A 35 -0.84 0.68 10.30
N LYS A 36 0.20 -0.15 10.16
CA LYS A 36 1.35 -0.13 11.07
C LYS A 36 2.07 1.22 11.03
N LYS A 37 2.31 1.76 9.82
CA LYS A 37 2.97 3.06 9.65
C LYS A 37 2.11 4.24 10.08
N GLU A 38 0.79 4.15 9.92
CA GLU A 38 -0.14 5.16 10.42
C GLU A 38 -0.03 5.29 11.95
N LYS A 39 0.03 4.17 12.66
CA LYS A 39 0.23 4.17 14.12
C LYS A 39 1.62 4.63 14.54
N GLU A 40 2.66 4.29 13.78
CA GLU A 40 4.06 4.65 14.07
C GLU A 40 4.36 6.12 13.81
N LEU A 41 3.84 6.67 12.70
CA LEU A 41 4.11 8.05 12.27
C LEU A 41 3.04 9.03 12.72
N GLY A 42 1.88 8.56 13.18
CA GLY A 42 0.72 9.40 13.48
C GLY A 42 0.11 10.06 12.24
N VAL A 43 0.45 9.58 11.04
CA VAL A 43 0.02 10.15 9.76
C VAL A 43 -0.85 9.14 9.02
N LYS A 44 -2.03 9.58 8.59
CA LYS A 44 -2.96 8.73 7.84
C LYS A 44 -2.31 8.15 6.58
N CYS A 45 -2.39 6.83 6.39
CA CYS A 45 -1.75 6.12 5.29
C CYS A 45 -2.73 5.19 4.57
N VAL A 46 -2.72 5.20 3.24
CA VAL A 46 -3.59 4.38 2.39
C VAL A 46 -2.80 3.68 1.30
N ALA A 47 -3.06 2.39 1.11
CA ALA A 47 -2.54 1.61 -0.01
C ALA A 47 -3.42 1.80 -1.25
N ILE A 48 -2.80 2.16 -2.38
CA ILE A 48 -3.42 2.24 -3.70
C ILE A 48 -2.72 1.23 -4.63
N ASN A 49 -3.52 0.57 -5.47
CA ASN A 49 -3.09 -0.48 -6.41
C ASN A 49 -2.85 0.11 -7.81
#